data_AF-A0A562S998-F1
#
_entry.id   AF-A0A562S998-F1
#
_cell.length_a   1.000
_cell.length_b   1.000
_cell.length_c   1.000
_cell.angle_alpha   90.00
_cell.angle_beta   90.00
_cell.angle_gamma   90.00
#
_symmetry.space_group_name_H-M   'P 1'
#
loop_
_entity.id
_entity.type
_entity.pdbx_description
1 polymer ?
#
loop_
_entity_poly.entity_id
_entity_poly.type
_entity_poly.pdbx_seq_one_letter_code
_entity_poly.pdbx_strand_id
1 'polypeptide(L)'
;MQNKISYYVRIFILDHEYIVANETKTIENRGLFSLDNARTSHSLFFVGKCGGEIRVELSVLIKQLANGDIHVSGKALLFEGTSENTGDLDGQSSFTKDIRANTTDRISFRVRNTDEGDDYTDIFMEFSNTKLNDQDCTANIKAKAMVLGSGFTGNALSNINSPLPVRNGVKVDFQNCDIYCSPSTGTHEVHGDIRAKYDAKRGPDSDLLLPVTDETATPDTIGRYNHFSGNGSIYWHPHTGPMEVRGGIRSSWARQGWERSVYGYPTSDEMKINDQPAQWYSDFQNGVIFWQDNAEVQPRMASINGSQVRKAFENFFREHAADPKLKIDSVNIVGVGPTRYDFWRSKNRIITFQITGEYAVDWIPDPDYTITLHLEFFADPLPNGRTVSKIYVRKISHSISTYNFAGLGTSELAQGLHAKLEEVFRAPIDLTAGQNIPENAGLLSFKVMADGGFSFYFRPDFAGGFAAAVVQAMLNNMAS
;
A
#
# COMPACT_ATOMS: atom_id res chain seq x y z
N MET A 1 -13.32 14.65 26.81
CA MET A 1 -13.18 15.99 26.18
C MET A 1 -12.21 15.85 25.02
N GLN A 2 -12.60 16.28 23.83
CA GLN A 2 -11.76 16.15 22.63
C GLN A 2 -11.50 17.53 22.04
N ASN A 3 -10.27 17.74 21.56
CA ASN A 3 -9.91 18.94 20.82
C ASN A 3 -9.48 18.56 19.42
N LYS A 4 -10.02 19.26 18.41
CA LYS A 4 -9.52 19.22 17.03
C LYS A 4 -8.55 20.37 16.84
N ILE A 5 -7.31 20.04 16.54
CA ILE A 5 -6.23 21.00 16.35
C ILE A 5 -5.84 21.02 14.89
N SER A 6 -6.01 22.16 14.23
CA SER A 6 -5.33 22.41 12.94
C SER A 6 -4.16 23.34 13.16
N TYR A 7 -3.06 23.11 12.47
CA TYR A 7 -1.91 24.00 12.53
C TYR A 7 -1.42 24.37 11.14
N TYR A 8 -0.78 25.53 11.07
CA TYR A 8 0.03 25.98 9.96
C TYR A 8 1.36 26.49 10.51
N VAL A 9 2.47 25.94 10.01
CA VAL A 9 3.82 26.39 10.32
C VAL A 9 4.46 26.91 9.05
N ARG A 10 5.07 28.09 9.13
CA ARG A 10 5.94 28.66 8.12
C ARG A 10 7.30 28.98 8.75
N ILE A 11 8.36 28.41 8.22
CA ILE A 11 9.75 28.70 8.59
C ILE A 11 10.38 29.40 7.40
N PHE A 12 10.74 30.67 7.57
CA PHE A 12 11.54 31.43 6.62
C PHE A 12 12.98 31.44 7.11
N ILE A 13 13.92 31.08 6.25
CA ILE A 13 15.36 31.05 6.54
C ILE A 13 16.00 32.04 5.56
N LEU A 14 16.78 32.96 6.11
CA LEU A 14 17.71 33.79 5.35
C LEU A 14 19.11 33.28 5.62
N ASP A 15 19.83 33.05 4.53
CA ASP A 15 21.26 32.84 4.48
C ASP A 15 21.90 34.11 3.88
N HIS A 16 22.66 34.85 4.67
CA HIS A 16 23.22 36.15 4.34
C HIS A 16 24.62 35.99 3.76
N GLU A 17 24.74 36.43 2.52
CA GLU A 17 25.97 36.33 1.78
C GLU A 17 26.62 37.72 1.63
N TYR A 18 27.89 37.85 2.00
CA TYR A 18 28.61 39.12 1.91
C TYR A 18 29.07 39.45 0.48
N ILE A 19 29.32 38.42 -0.33
CA ILE A 19 29.94 38.55 -1.66
C ILE A 19 28.96 38.19 -2.78
N VAL A 20 28.05 37.24 -2.52
CA VAL A 20 27.02 36.83 -3.46
C VAL A 20 25.63 37.25 -2.97
N ALA A 21 24.58 36.93 -3.73
CA ALA A 21 23.22 37.28 -3.32
C ALA A 21 22.75 36.36 -2.19
N ASN A 22 22.12 36.93 -1.16
CA ASN A 22 21.50 36.17 -0.08
C ASN A 22 20.59 35.06 -0.61
N GLU A 23 20.68 33.89 0.02
CA GLU A 23 19.80 32.77 -0.27
C GLU A 23 18.65 32.71 0.72
N THR A 24 17.49 32.25 0.26
CA THR A 24 16.31 32.15 1.13
C THR A 24 15.57 30.85 0.91
N LYS A 25 15.02 30.31 1.99
CA LYS A 25 14.12 29.15 1.94
C LYS A 25 12.88 29.40 2.77
N THR A 26 11.73 29.07 2.22
CA THR A 26 10.48 28.97 2.97
C THR A 26 10.03 27.52 3.03
N ILE A 27 9.68 27.06 4.22
CA ILE A 27 9.11 25.75 4.47
C ILE A 27 7.74 25.95 5.10
N GLU A 28 6.75 25.30 4.52
CA GLU A 28 5.37 25.37 4.97
C GLU A 28 4.86 23.97 5.28
N ASN A 29 4.19 23.83 6.42
CA ASN A 29 3.51 22.59 6.77
C ASN A 29 2.15 22.91 7.38
N ARG A 30 1.15 22.10 7.00
CA ARG A 30 -0.19 22.16 7.58
C ARG A 30 -0.58 20.77 8.01
N GLY A 31 -1.29 20.70 9.12
CA GLY A 31 -1.78 19.43 9.61
C GLY A 31 -3.03 19.58 10.44
N LEU A 32 -3.65 18.44 10.69
CA LEU A 32 -4.84 18.30 11.50
C LEU A 32 -4.67 17.05 12.36
N PHE A 33 -4.91 17.18 13.66
CA PHE A 33 -4.95 16.04 14.58
C PHE A 33 -5.97 16.28 15.69
N SER A 34 -6.22 15.26 16.50
CA SER A 34 -7.08 15.37 17.68
C SER A 34 -6.31 15.02 18.95
N LEU A 35 -6.67 15.69 20.05
CA LEU A 35 -6.23 15.36 21.40
C LEU A 35 -7.43 14.94 22.24
N ASP A 36 -7.23 13.96 23.12
CA ASP A 36 -8.23 13.47 24.06
C ASP A 36 -7.56 12.83 25.28
N ASN A 37 -8.38 12.21 26.14
CA ASN A 37 -7.91 11.57 27.37
C ASN A 37 -6.90 10.44 27.14
N ALA A 38 -6.93 9.76 25.98
CA ALA A 38 -6.00 8.69 25.64
C ALA A 38 -4.71 9.22 24.99
N ARG A 39 -4.80 10.35 24.28
CA ARG A 39 -3.67 11.06 23.69
C ARG A 39 -3.73 12.54 24.05
N THR A 40 -3.23 12.88 25.24
CA THR A 40 -3.26 14.24 25.77
C THR A 40 -2.19 15.15 25.18
N SER A 41 -1.27 14.62 24.36
CA SER A 41 -0.21 15.40 23.72
C SER A 41 0.16 14.96 22.31
N HIS A 42 0.68 15.89 21.53
CA HIS A 42 1.21 15.68 20.20
C HIS A 42 2.51 16.47 20.00
N SER A 43 3.51 15.83 19.41
CA SER A 43 4.80 16.47 19.11
C SER A 43 4.96 16.63 17.61
N LEU A 44 5.45 17.79 17.18
CA LEU A 44 5.82 18.10 15.81
C LEU A 44 7.33 18.39 15.77
N PHE A 45 7.97 17.95 14.70
CA PHE A 45 9.37 18.22 14.44
C PHE A 45 9.54 18.64 12.99
N PHE A 46 10.22 19.76 12.78
CA PHE A 46 10.47 20.32 11.46
C PHE A 46 11.97 20.59 11.30
N VAL A 47 12.48 20.32 10.10
CA VAL A 47 13.85 20.66 9.72
C VAL A 47 13.80 21.48 8.46
N GLY A 48 14.56 22.57 8.44
CA GLY A 48 14.76 23.40 7.28
C GLY A 48 16.22 23.63 6.98
N LYS A 49 16.52 23.79 5.70
CA LYS A 49 17.88 23.96 5.22
C LYS A 49 17.93 24.98 4.09
N CYS A 50 18.97 25.80 4.06
CA CYS A 50 19.15 26.89 3.10
C CYS A 50 20.65 27.07 2.79
N GLY A 51 20.94 27.43 1.53
CA GLY A 51 22.27 27.78 1.00
C GLY A 51 23.41 26.77 1.16
N GLY A 52 23.13 25.57 1.65
CA GLY A 52 24.16 24.56 1.84
C GLY A 52 24.90 24.67 3.18
N GLU A 53 24.64 25.71 3.98
CA GLU A 53 25.36 26.00 5.22
C GLU A 53 24.43 26.11 6.43
N ILE A 54 23.19 26.53 6.24
CA ILE A 54 22.23 26.73 7.34
C ILE A 54 21.27 25.55 7.51
N ARG A 55 21.10 25.09 8.76
CA ARG A 55 20.02 24.18 9.19
C ARG A 55 19.23 24.79 10.35
N VAL A 56 17.91 24.72 10.26
CA VAL A 56 16.99 25.10 11.34
C VAL A 56 16.20 23.88 11.78
N GLU A 57 16.12 23.65 13.09
CA GLU A 57 15.31 22.58 13.68
C GLU A 57 14.28 23.17 14.64
N LEU A 58 13.01 22.82 14.46
CA LEU A 58 11.90 23.27 15.30
C LEU A 58 11.20 22.07 15.92
N SER A 59 11.25 21.99 17.25
CA SER A 59 10.49 21.02 18.04
C SER A 59 9.31 21.71 18.72
N VAL A 60 8.11 21.17 18.55
CA VAL A 60 6.87 21.70 19.16
C VAL A 60 6.12 20.59 19.89
N LEU A 61 5.69 20.88 21.11
CA LEU A 61 4.86 20.02 21.95
C LEU A 61 3.55 20.73 22.26
N ILE A 62 2.45 20.08 21.86
CA ILE A 62 1.08 20.53 22.13
C ILE A 62 0.49 19.59 23.18
N LYS A 63 0.00 20.14 24.30
CA LYS A 63 -0.67 19.39 25.37
C LYS A 63 -2.08 19.91 25.59
N GLN A 64 -3.06 19.02 25.69
CA GLN A 64 -4.43 19.38 26.06
C GLN A 64 -4.51 19.61 27.56
N LEU A 65 -5.17 20.69 27.95
CA LEU A 65 -5.50 21.01 29.34
C LEU A 65 -6.91 20.53 29.68
N ALA A 66 -7.19 20.29 30.96
CA ALA A 66 -8.46 19.72 31.42
C ALA A 66 -9.70 20.58 31.08
N ASN A 67 -9.52 21.89 30.88
CA ASN A 67 -10.59 22.81 30.47
C ASN A 67 -10.87 22.82 28.96
N GLY A 68 -10.02 22.17 28.15
CA GLY A 68 -10.10 22.15 26.70
C GLY A 68 -9.24 23.22 26.02
N ASP A 69 -8.42 23.94 26.76
CA ASP A 69 -7.34 24.74 26.16
C ASP A 69 -6.19 23.81 25.73
N ILE A 70 -5.25 24.34 24.95
CA ILE A 70 -4.00 23.65 24.66
C ILE A 70 -2.81 24.51 25.12
N HIS A 71 -1.82 23.84 25.71
CA HIS A 71 -0.52 24.41 25.99
C HIS A 71 0.44 24.05 24.86
N VAL A 72 0.90 25.04 24.11
CA VAL A 72 1.87 24.88 23.03
C VAL A 72 3.23 25.37 23.54
N SER A 73 4.24 24.52 23.44
CA SER A 73 5.61 24.85 23.84
C SER A 73 6.59 24.32 22.82
N GLY A 74 7.78 24.90 22.73
CA GLY A 74 8.77 24.41 21.77
C GLY A 74 10.10 25.14 21.84
N LYS A 75 11.03 24.62 21.03
CA LYS A 75 12.38 25.16 20.87
C LYS A 75 12.76 25.13 19.40
N ALA A 76 13.34 26.22 18.94
CA ALA A 76 13.98 26.34 17.65
C ALA A 76 15.49 26.44 17.83
N LEU A 77 16.23 25.74 16.97
CA LEU A 77 17.69 25.74 16.89
C LEU A 77 18.08 26.18 15.47
N LEU A 78 19.11 27.00 15.36
CA LEU A 78 19.75 27.41 14.11
C LEU A 78 21.20 26.96 14.20
N PHE A 79 21.64 26.25 13.16
CA PHE A 79 22.99 25.75 12.97
C PHE A 79 23.52 26.34 11.67
N GLU A 80 24.76 26.78 11.67
CA GLU A 80 25.47 27.37 10.54
C GLU A 80 26.89 26.80 10.44
N GLY A 81 27.49 26.88 9.26
CA GLY A 81 28.86 26.45 9.01
C GLY A 81 28.99 25.82 7.63
N THR A 82 30.13 25.19 7.33
CA THR A 82 30.47 24.69 5.97
C THR A 82 29.52 23.64 5.34
N SER A 83 28.47 23.22 6.07
CA SER A 83 27.46 22.27 5.60
C SER A 83 26.20 22.32 6.45
N GLU A 84 25.02 22.11 5.83
CA GLU A 84 23.71 21.93 6.50
C GLU A 84 23.64 20.71 7.47
N ASN A 85 24.73 19.94 7.61
CA ASN A 85 24.85 18.84 8.55
C ASN A 85 25.81 19.16 9.71
N THR A 86 26.26 20.41 9.82
CA THR A 86 27.06 20.90 10.94
C THR A 86 26.38 20.63 12.29
N GLY A 87 27.22 20.47 13.32
CA GLY A 87 26.81 20.39 14.72
C GLY A 87 26.96 21.71 15.46
N ASP A 88 27.42 22.76 14.77
CA ASP A 88 27.64 24.09 15.34
C ASP A 88 26.31 24.78 15.59
N LEU A 89 26.05 25.11 16.85
CA LEU A 89 24.76 25.63 17.26
C LEU A 89 24.90 27.12 17.53
N ASP A 90 24.40 27.91 16.60
CA ASP A 90 24.72 29.34 16.56
C ASP A 90 23.51 30.20 16.89
N GLY A 91 22.31 29.62 16.94
CA GLY A 91 21.12 30.30 17.41
C GLY A 91 20.12 29.38 18.10
N GLN A 92 19.43 29.90 19.13
CA GLN A 92 18.29 29.19 19.72
C GLN A 92 17.22 30.13 20.27
N SER A 93 15.97 29.68 20.24
CA SER A 93 14.87 30.36 20.91
C SER A 93 13.85 29.34 21.43
N SER A 94 13.17 29.67 22.53
CA SER A 94 12.11 28.84 23.11
C SER A 94 10.83 29.65 23.26
N PHE A 95 9.70 28.99 23.16
CA PHE A 95 8.40 29.63 23.29
C PHE A 95 7.42 28.77 24.06
N THR A 96 6.44 29.45 24.66
CA THR A 96 5.28 28.84 25.28
C THR A 96 4.06 29.73 25.08
N LYS A 97 2.90 29.14 24.81
CA LYS A 97 1.64 29.85 24.68
C LYS A 97 0.47 28.91 24.96
N ASP A 98 -0.46 29.36 25.80
CA ASP A 98 -1.77 28.72 25.93
C ASP A 98 -2.72 29.25 24.86
N ILE A 99 -3.45 28.35 24.20
CA ILE A 99 -4.42 28.65 23.17
C ILE A 99 -5.78 28.15 23.63
N ARG A 100 -6.71 29.08 23.81
CA ARG A 100 -8.02 28.80 24.38
C ARG A 100 -8.85 27.87 23.50
N ALA A 101 -9.70 27.07 24.13
CA ALA A 101 -10.77 26.34 23.45
C ALA A 101 -11.56 27.25 22.50
N ASN A 102 -11.84 26.75 21.30
CA ASN A 102 -12.62 27.42 20.24
C ASN A 102 -12.02 28.74 19.77
N THR A 103 -10.68 28.84 19.75
CA THR A 103 -9.97 30.00 19.24
C THR A 103 -8.84 29.59 18.29
N THR A 104 -8.43 30.53 17.46
CA THR A 104 -7.21 30.44 16.66
C THR A 104 -6.23 31.48 17.18
N ASP A 105 -4.98 31.08 17.34
CA ASP A 105 -3.97 31.97 17.88
C ASP A 105 -2.62 31.75 17.20
N ARG A 106 -1.78 32.79 17.23
CA ARG A 106 -0.52 32.85 16.47
C ARG A 106 0.69 32.96 17.38
N ILE A 107 1.80 32.38 16.94
CA ILE A 107 3.11 32.48 17.56
C ILE A 107 4.09 32.88 16.45
N SER A 108 4.84 33.96 16.67
CA SER A 108 5.86 34.41 15.74
C SER A 108 7.09 34.86 16.50
N PHE A 109 8.26 34.39 16.08
CA PHE A 109 9.54 34.83 16.64
C PHE A 109 10.66 34.62 15.64
N ARG A 110 11.79 35.31 15.88
CA ARG A 110 13.02 35.17 15.12
C ARG A 110 14.06 34.42 15.95
N VAL A 111 14.83 33.54 15.32
CA VAL A 111 16.12 33.06 15.84
C VAL A 111 17.21 33.70 14.99
N ARG A 112 18.16 34.36 15.64
CA ARG A 112 19.33 34.95 14.97
C ARG A 112 20.54 34.08 15.23
N ASN A 113 21.46 34.05 14.27
CA ASN A 113 22.81 33.62 14.56
C ASN A 113 23.44 34.56 15.63
N THR A 114 24.23 33.98 16.54
CA THR A 114 24.97 34.62 17.63
C THR A 114 26.50 34.60 17.48
N ASP A 115 27.07 33.91 16.48
CA ASP A 115 28.52 33.78 16.31
C ASP A 115 29.10 34.68 15.21
N GLU A 116 28.63 34.56 13.96
CA GLU A 116 29.05 35.31 12.77
C GLU A 116 27.83 35.52 11.85
N GLY A 117 27.79 36.61 11.07
CA GLY A 117 26.73 36.82 10.06
C GLY A 117 25.45 37.56 10.50
N ASP A 118 24.63 37.90 9.50
CA ASP A 118 23.30 38.54 9.66
C ASP A 118 22.15 37.51 9.48
N ASP A 119 22.49 36.23 9.63
CA ASP A 119 21.66 35.06 9.42
C ASP A 119 20.54 34.94 10.44
N TYR A 120 19.37 34.55 9.93
CA TYR A 120 18.23 34.34 10.81
C TYR A 120 17.17 33.44 10.19
N THR A 121 16.35 32.90 11.09
CA THR A 121 15.08 32.31 10.71
C THR A 121 13.91 33.01 11.39
N ASP A 122 12.89 33.35 10.59
CA ASP A 122 11.60 33.79 11.08
C ASP A 122 10.63 32.60 11.09
N ILE A 123 10.11 32.29 12.27
CA ILE A 123 9.17 31.20 12.47
C ILE A 123 7.80 31.80 12.77
N PHE A 124 6.82 31.42 11.96
CA PHE A 124 5.41 31.73 12.15
C PHE A 124 4.62 30.44 12.32
N MET A 125 3.77 30.40 13.34
CA MET A 125 2.85 29.31 13.59
C MET A 125 1.47 29.85 13.88
N GLU A 126 0.46 29.23 13.28
CA GLU A 126 -0.95 29.44 13.60
C GLU A 126 -1.55 28.12 14.04
N PHE A 127 -2.22 28.12 15.20
CA PHE A 127 -2.93 26.96 15.71
C PHE A 127 -4.39 27.33 15.91
N SER A 128 -5.29 26.52 15.36
CA SER A 128 -6.71 26.56 15.69
C SER A 128 -7.04 25.44 16.64
N ASN A 129 -7.56 25.78 17.82
CA ASN A 129 -8.00 24.83 18.83
C ASN A 129 -9.53 24.82 18.87
N THR A 130 -10.15 23.83 18.26
CA THR A 130 -11.60 23.64 18.36
C THR A 130 -11.88 22.63 19.46
N LYS A 131 -12.51 23.06 20.56
CA LYS A 131 -13.02 22.16 21.58
C LYS A 131 -14.27 21.52 21.02
N LEU A 132 -14.21 20.21 20.88
CA LEU A 132 -15.33 19.46 20.39
C LEU A 132 -16.16 19.04 21.60
N ASN A 133 -17.38 19.56 21.66
CA ASN A 133 -18.36 19.04 22.59
C ASN A 133 -18.71 17.62 22.17
N ASP A 134 -19.17 16.80 23.11
CA ASP A 134 -19.88 15.57 22.79
C ASP A 134 -21.16 15.99 22.04
N GLN A 135 -21.03 16.24 20.73
CA GLN A 135 -22.13 16.20 19.79
C GLN A 135 -22.88 14.93 20.16
N ASP A 136 -24.19 15.02 20.43
CA ASP A 136 -24.97 13.93 20.99
C ASP A 136 -24.85 12.70 20.08
N CYS A 137 -23.80 11.92 20.29
CA CYS A 137 -23.39 10.87 19.37
C CYS A 137 -24.45 9.77 19.38
N THR A 138 -25.14 9.63 20.51
CA THR A 138 -26.36 8.84 20.62
C THR A 138 -27.43 9.33 19.65
N ALA A 139 -27.77 10.62 19.65
CA ALA A 139 -28.73 11.17 18.69
C ALA A 139 -28.25 11.08 17.23
N ASN A 140 -26.97 11.35 16.95
CA ASN A 140 -26.43 11.31 15.60
C ASN A 140 -26.39 9.88 15.03
N ILE A 141 -25.99 8.90 15.84
CA ILE A 141 -26.03 7.49 15.46
C ILE A 141 -27.47 7.06 15.17
N LYS A 142 -28.43 7.44 16.02
CA LYS A 142 -29.86 7.18 15.77
C LYS A 142 -30.35 7.81 14.47
N ALA A 143 -30.03 9.08 14.24
CA ALA A 143 -30.41 9.79 13.02
C ALA A 143 -29.80 9.13 11.78
N LYS A 144 -28.53 8.73 11.83
CA LYS A 144 -27.87 8.04 10.73
C LYS A 144 -28.47 6.66 10.47
N ALA A 145 -28.69 5.86 11.52
CA ALA A 145 -29.34 4.56 11.39
C ALA A 145 -30.74 4.68 10.77
N MET A 146 -31.48 5.73 11.13
CA MET A 146 -32.79 6.04 10.53
C MET A 146 -32.69 6.38 9.04
N VAL A 147 -31.68 7.17 8.64
CA VAL A 147 -31.43 7.54 7.22
C VAL A 147 -31.01 6.32 6.40
N LEU A 148 -30.14 5.47 6.93
CA LEU A 148 -29.70 4.22 6.27
C LEU A 148 -30.85 3.21 6.15
N GLY A 149 -31.75 3.20 7.14
CA GLY A 149 -32.89 2.30 7.20
C GLY A 149 -32.52 0.88 7.66
N SER A 150 -33.49 0.18 8.24
CA SER A 150 -33.29 -1.16 8.81
C SER A 150 -32.92 -2.22 7.78
N GLY A 151 -33.26 -2.03 6.50
CA GLY A 151 -32.84 -2.92 5.42
C GLY A 151 -31.32 -2.90 5.19
N PHE A 152 -30.68 -1.75 5.43
CA PHE A 152 -29.23 -1.61 5.37
C PHE A 152 -28.60 -2.05 6.69
N THR A 153 -28.95 -1.41 7.81
CA THR A 153 -28.26 -1.64 9.10
C THR A 153 -28.54 -3.01 9.69
N GLY A 154 -29.74 -3.56 9.46
CA GLY A 154 -30.32 -4.61 10.29
C GLY A 154 -30.63 -4.10 11.71
N ASN A 155 -30.88 -5.03 12.63
CA ASN A 155 -31.15 -4.70 14.04
C ASN A 155 -29.88 -4.23 14.75
N ALA A 156 -30.04 -3.33 15.72
CA ALA A 156 -28.96 -2.98 16.64
C ALA A 156 -28.62 -4.19 17.52
N LEU A 157 -27.33 -4.50 17.63
CA LEU A 157 -26.78 -5.57 18.47
C LEU A 157 -26.29 -5.04 19.82
N SER A 158 -25.92 -3.76 19.89
CA SER A 158 -25.64 -3.05 21.15
C SER A 158 -26.65 -1.93 21.42
N ASN A 159 -26.70 -1.45 22.67
CA ASN A 159 -27.75 -0.52 23.12
C ASN A 159 -27.62 0.85 22.42
N ILE A 160 -28.51 1.14 21.47
CA ILE A 160 -28.50 2.42 20.72
C ILE A 160 -28.76 3.65 21.60
N ASN A 161 -29.30 3.48 22.81
CA ASN A 161 -29.49 4.58 23.77
C ASN A 161 -28.27 4.80 24.67
N SER A 162 -27.29 3.89 24.62
CA SER A 162 -26.03 3.97 25.37
C SER A 162 -24.91 3.37 24.51
N PRO A 163 -24.45 4.08 23.46
CA PRO A 163 -23.37 3.63 22.58
C PRO A 163 -22.14 3.16 23.36
N LEU A 164 -21.47 2.13 22.83
CA LEU A 164 -20.27 1.57 23.43
C LEU A 164 -19.10 2.57 23.30
N PRO A 165 -18.35 2.85 24.37
CA PRO A 165 -17.14 3.66 24.27
C PRO A 165 -16.06 2.93 23.47
N VAL A 166 -15.38 3.65 22.59
CA VAL A 166 -14.21 3.18 21.84
C VAL A 166 -13.10 4.23 21.89
N ARG A 167 -11.90 3.90 21.43
CA ARG A 167 -10.82 4.88 21.32
C ARG A 167 -11.27 6.08 20.48
N ASN A 168 -11.23 7.26 21.10
CA ASN A 168 -11.54 8.56 20.51
C ASN A 168 -13.02 8.77 20.10
N GLY A 169 -13.96 7.93 20.55
CA GLY A 169 -15.39 8.10 20.22
C GLY A 169 -16.30 7.05 20.85
N VAL A 170 -17.47 6.85 20.24
CA VAL A 170 -18.42 5.80 20.60
C VAL A 170 -18.91 5.06 19.36
N LYS A 171 -19.46 3.85 19.53
CA LYS A 171 -20.11 3.11 18.45
C LYS A 171 -21.40 2.42 18.88
N VAL A 172 -22.23 2.10 17.90
CA VAL A 172 -23.30 1.09 18.03
C VAL A 172 -23.07 0.05 16.97
N ASP A 173 -23.09 -1.21 17.39
CA ASP A 173 -23.00 -2.36 16.50
C ASP A 173 -24.38 -2.69 15.98
N PHE A 174 -24.50 -2.84 14.67
CA PHE A 174 -25.67 -3.39 14.01
C PHE A 174 -25.32 -4.70 13.33
N GLN A 175 -26.35 -5.45 12.93
CA GLN A 175 -26.18 -6.73 12.24
C GLN A 175 -25.27 -6.61 11.02
N ASN A 176 -25.47 -5.58 10.19
CA ASN A 176 -24.80 -5.47 8.90
C ASN A 176 -23.72 -4.38 8.85
N CYS A 177 -23.72 -3.44 9.80
CA CYS A 177 -22.73 -2.36 9.88
C CYS A 177 -22.40 -2.01 11.34
N ASP A 178 -21.33 -1.26 11.54
CA ASP A 178 -21.09 -0.52 12.79
C ASP A 178 -21.20 0.97 12.50
N ILE A 179 -21.88 1.73 13.36
CA ILE A 179 -21.93 3.18 13.25
C ILE A 179 -21.09 3.80 14.36
N TYR A 180 -20.01 4.47 13.96
CA TYR A 180 -19.10 5.20 14.82
C TYR A 180 -19.50 6.66 14.87
N CYS A 181 -19.34 7.29 16.03
CA CYS A 181 -19.44 8.72 16.17
C CYS A 181 -18.31 9.25 17.04
N SER A 182 -17.66 10.29 16.56
CA SER A 182 -16.89 11.17 17.42
C SER A 182 -17.11 12.62 17.00
N PRO A 183 -16.91 13.56 17.92
CA PRO A 183 -16.93 14.96 17.56
C PRO A 183 -15.86 15.36 16.53
N SER A 184 -14.73 14.63 16.46
CA SER A 184 -13.62 14.94 15.53
C SER A 184 -13.80 14.39 14.13
N THR A 185 -14.44 13.23 14.00
CA THR A 185 -14.64 12.54 12.72
C THR A 185 -16.05 12.67 12.19
N GLY A 186 -17.04 13.00 13.02
CA GLY A 186 -18.45 12.94 12.66
C GLY A 186 -19.04 11.55 12.90
N THR A 187 -20.18 11.27 12.27
CA THR A 187 -20.89 9.98 12.39
C THR A 187 -20.80 9.21 11.09
N HIS A 188 -20.10 8.08 11.13
CA HIS A 188 -19.76 7.29 9.96
C HIS A 188 -20.01 5.81 10.19
N GLU A 189 -20.51 5.14 9.17
CA GLU A 189 -20.63 3.69 9.20
C GLU A 189 -19.38 3.01 8.63
N VAL A 190 -19.16 1.76 9.03
CA VAL A 190 -18.33 0.79 8.31
C VAL A 190 -19.12 -0.51 8.17
N HIS A 191 -19.11 -1.16 7.00
CA HIS A 191 -19.85 -2.40 6.77
C HIS A 191 -19.11 -3.40 5.87
N GLY A 192 -19.74 -4.57 5.66
CA GLY A 192 -19.23 -5.60 4.73
C GLY A 192 -17.80 -6.06 5.00
N ASP A 193 -17.07 -6.33 3.91
CA ASP A 193 -15.67 -6.78 3.96
C ASP A 193 -14.72 -5.70 4.51
N ILE A 194 -15.06 -4.41 4.36
CA ILE A 194 -14.28 -3.31 4.93
C ILE A 194 -14.38 -3.35 6.46
N ARG A 195 -15.58 -3.54 7.02
CA ARG A 195 -15.79 -3.75 8.47
C ARG A 195 -15.04 -4.97 8.94
N ALA A 196 -15.15 -6.09 8.23
CA ALA A 196 -14.42 -7.30 8.60
C ALA A 196 -12.90 -7.07 8.66
N LYS A 197 -12.33 -6.34 7.69
CA LYS A 197 -10.91 -5.96 7.70
C LYS A 197 -10.58 -4.99 8.83
N TYR A 198 -11.41 -3.98 9.05
CA TYR A 198 -11.21 -3.02 10.13
C TYR A 198 -11.21 -3.69 11.50
N ASP A 199 -12.15 -4.60 11.75
CA ASP A 199 -12.22 -5.40 12.98
C ASP A 199 -11.00 -6.32 13.13
N ALA A 200 -10.56 -6.96 12.05
CA ALA A 200 -9.36 -7.79 12.03
C ALA A 200 -8.07 -6.99 12.34
N LYS A 201 -8.09 -5.67 12.09
CA LYS A 201 -7.03 -4.73 12.46
C LYS A 201 -7.16 -4.18 13.88
N ARG A 202 -8.18 -4.61 14.65
CA ARG A 202 -8.56 -4.11 15.98
C ARG A 202 -9.31 -2.77 15.96
N GLY A 203 -9.96 -2.44 14.85
CA GLY A 203 -10.90 -1.33 14.74
C GLY A 203 -10.31 0.01 15.23
N PRO A 204 -11.02 0.75 16.10
CA PRO A 204 -10.56 2.04 16.64
C PRO A 204 -9.25 1.96 17.46
N ASP A 205 -8.89 0.78 17.97
CA ASP A 205 -7.66 0.60 18.75
C ASP A 205 -6.41 0.44 17.86
N SER A 206 -6.60 0.31 16.55
CA SER A 206 -5.54 0.28 15.55
C SER A 206 -4.98 1.68 15.22
N ASP A 207 -3.92 1.72 14.42
CA ASP A 207 -3.38 2.97 13.86
C ASP A 207 -4.34 3.65 12.87
N LEU A 208 -5.40 2.96 12.40
CA LEU A 208 -6.41 3.57 11.54
C LEU A 208 -7.28 4.56 12.31
N LEU A 209 -7.52 4.35 13.62
CA LEU A 209 -8.47 5.12 14.43
C LEU A 209 -9.88 5.12 13.79
N LEU A 210 -10.72 6.11 14.10
CA LEU A 210 -12.13 6.14 13.67
C LEU A 210 -12.32 6.49 12.19
N PRO A 211 -13.38 5.99 11.55
CA PRO A 211 -13.74 6.36 10.18
C PRO A 211 -14.10 7.85 10.07
N VAL A 212 -13.72 8.46 8.94
CA VAL A 212 -14.04 9.85 8.55
C VAL A 212 -14.91 9.93 7.29
N THR A 213 -15.24 8.79 6.72
CA THR A 213 -16.23 8.64 5.65
C THR A 213 -17.11 7.44 5.95
N ASP A 214 -18.30 7.47 5.38
CA ASP A 214 -19.05 6.24 5.10
C ASP A 214 -18.32 5.40 4.04
N GLU A 215 -18.70 4.13 3.91
CA GLU A 215 -18.24 3.31 2.81
C GLU A 215 -18.75 3.93 1.51
N THR A 216 -17.81 4.41 0.70
CA THR A 216 -18.09 5.22 -0.47
C THR A 216 -17.61 4.49 -1.72
N ALA A 217 -18.37 4.61 -2.82
CA ALA A 217 -17.93 4.13 -4.12
C ALA A 217 -16.67 4.86 -4.57
N THR A 218 -15.70 4.10 -5.09
CA THR A 218 -14.54 4.68 -5.76
C THR A 218 -14.98 5.43 -7.02
N PRO A 219 -14.21 6.44 -7.47
CA PRO A 219 -14.48 7.15 -8.71
C PRO A 219 -14.64 6.27 -9.97
N ASP A 220 -13.99 5.10 -10.04
CA ASP A 220 -14.19 4.14 -11.14
C ASP A 220 -15.48 3.30 -11.02
N THR A 221 -16.24 3.47 -9.93
CA THR A 221 -17.49 2.80 -9.56
C THR A 221 -17.42 1.32 -9.19
N ILE A 222 -16.24 0.69 -9.29
CA ILE A 222 -16.07 -0.76 -9.07
C ILE A 222 -15.81 -1.05 -7.59
N GLY A 223 -14.85 -0.35 -7.00
CA GLY A 223 -14.45 -0.52 -5.61
C GLY A 223 -15.27 0.27 -4.61
N ARG A 224 -14.95 0.05 -3.34
CA ARG A 224 -15.50 0.75 -2.17
C ARG A 224 -14.38 1.12 -1.23
N TYR A 225 -14.54 2.17 -0.43
CA TYR A 225 -13.53 2.53 0.56
C TYR A 225 -14.14 3.23 1.79
N ASN A 226 -13.44 3.10 2.92
CA ASN A 226 -13.54 4.04 4.02
C ASN A 226 -12.18 4.71 4.22
N HIS A 227 -12.20 6.01 4.51
CA HIS A 227 -11.05 6.73 5.07
C HIS A 227 -11.13 6.76 6.58
N PHE A 228 -9.99 6.77 7.23
CA PHE A 228 -9.86 6.78 8.69
C PHE A 228 -8.94 7.90 9.17
N SER A 229 -9.21 8.38 10.38
CA SER A 229 -8.56 9.56 10.98
C SER A 229 -7.07 9.37 11.28
N GLY A 230 -6.58 8.13 11.37
CA GLY A 230 -5.17 7.80 11.57
C GLY A 230 -4.29 7.87 10.32
N ASN A 231 -4.69 8.65 9.31
CA ASN A 231 -4.05 8.69 7.99
C ASN A 231 -4.02 7.31 7.30
N GLY A 232 -5.17 6.63 7.33
CA GLY A 232 -5.37 5.31 6.77
C GLY A 232 -6.61 5.24 5.89
N SER A 233 -6.64 4.26 5.01
CA SER A 233 -7.80 3.86 4.22
C SER A 233 -7.90 2.34 4.20
N ILE A 234 -9.11 1.82 4.10
CA ILE A 234 -9.33 0.44 3.64
C ILE A 234 -10.09 0.54 2.33
N TYR A 235 -9.53 -0.05 1.28
CA TYR A 235 -10.16 -0.16 -0.04
C TYR A 235 -10.56 -1.60 -0.29
N TRP A 236 -11.78 -1.80 -0.76
CA TRP A 236 -12.28 -3.08 -1.22
C TRP A 236 -12.48 -3.05 -2.73
N HIS A 237 -12.18 -4.17 -3.38
CA HIS A 237 -12.50 -4.40 -4.78
C HIS A 237 -12.79 -5.90 -4.96
N PRO A 238 -13.77 -6.30 -5.80
CA PRO A 238 -14.23 -7.69 -5.91
C PRO A 238 -13.12 -8.69 -6.25
N HIS A 239 -12.06 -8.23 -6.91
CA HIS A 239 -10.92 -9.05 -7.33
C HIS A 239 -9.68 -8.97 -6.43
N THR A 240 -9.61 -8.02 -5.50
CA THR A 240 -8.43 -7.88 -4.62
C THR A 240 -8.78 -8.10 -3.15
N GLY A 241 -10.04 -7.87 -2.76
CA GLY A 241 -10.50 -7.91 -1.39
C GLY A 241 -10.21 -6.62 -0.62
N PRO A 242 -10.50 -6.58 0.68
CA PRO A 242 -10.31 -5.40 1.51
C PRO A 242 -8.83 -5.27 1.91
N MET A 243 -8.18 -4.17 1.52
CA MET A 243 -6.78 -3.92 1.80
C MET A 243 -6.59 -2.58 2.50
N GLU A 244 -5.80 -2.61 3.57
CA GLU A 244 -5.39 -1.43 4.33
C GLU A 244 -4.23 -0.73 3.62
N VAL A 245 -4.34 0.59 3.47
CA VAL A 245 -3.24 1.45 3.01
C VAL A 245 -3.16 2.66 3.93
N ARG A 246 -2.00 2.94 4.52
CA ARG A 246 -1.81 4.06 5.46
C ARG A 246 -0.52 4.84 5.24
N GLY A 247 -0.35 5.92 6.00
CA GLY A 247 0.90 6.65 6.12
C GLY A 247 1.43 7.23 4.81
N GLY A 248 2.75 7.15 4.62
CA GLY A 248 3.45 7.67 3.43
C GLY A 248 3.03 6.98 2.13
N ILE A 249 2.80 5.66 2.16
CA ILE A 249 2.35 4.88 1.00
C ILE A 249 0.98 5.35 0.53
N ARG A 250 -0.01 5.42 1.43
CA ARG A 250 -1.34 5.97 1.13
C ARG A 250 -1.24 7.38 0.55
N SER A 251 -0.42 8.22 1.16
CA SER A 251 -0.24 9.61 0.73
C SER A 251 0.38 9.70 -0.66
N SER A 252 1.30 8.80 -1.00
CA SER A 252 1.89 8.77 -2.34
C SER A 252 0.94 8.24 -3.39
N TRP A 253 0.22 7.16 -3.09
CA TRP A 253 -0.82 6.62 -3.97
C TRP A 253 -1.94 7.65 -4.23
N ALA A 254 -2.34 8.40 -3.19
CA ALA A 254 -3.28 9.51 -3.31
C ALA A 254 -2.83 10.59 -4.29
N ARG A 255 -1.57 11.05 -4.19
CA ARG A 255 -0.99 12.05 -5.11
C ARG A 255 -0.95 11.56 -6.56
N GLN A 256 -0.90 10.26 -6.76
CA GLN A 256 -0.85 9.62 -8.08
C GLN A 256 -2.24 9.31 -8.65
N GLY A 257 -3.31 9.68 -7.95
CA GLY A 257 -4.69 9.51 -8.43
C GLY A 257 -5.40 8.27 -7.88
N TRP A 258 -4.98 7.72 -6.74
CA TRP A 258 -5.64 6.61 -6.06
C TRP A 258 -5.79 5.37 -6.96
N GLU A 259 -6.96 4.73 -6.99
CA GLU A 259 -7.22 3.52 -7.77
C GLU A 259 -7.12 3.73 -9.29
N ARG A 260 -7.17 4.98 -9.75
CA ARG A 260 -6.95 5.36 -11.16
C ARG A 260 -5.47 5.59 -11.51
N SER A 261 -4.58 5.53 -10.51
CA SER A 261 -3.14 5.59 -10.74
C SER A 261 -2.64 4.37 -11.51
N VAL A 262 -1.38 4.44 -11.96
CA VAL A 262 -0.70 3.32 -12.63
C VAL A 262 -0.64 2.05 -11.78
N TYR A 263 -0.74 2.16 -10.45
CA TYR A 263 -0.70 1.03 -9.53
C TYR A 263 -2.02 0.25 -9.46
N GLY A 264 -3.17 0.90 -9.69
CA GLY A 264 -4.50 0.32 -9.49
C GLY A 264 -4.87 0.17 -8.01
N TYR A 265 -5.63 -0.88 -7.68
CA TYR A 265 -6.03 -1.19 -6.30
C TYR A 265 -4.91 -1.85 -5.48
N PRO A 266 -4.89 -1.63 -4.15
CA PRO A 266 -4.06 -2.41 -3.24
C PRO A 266 -4.45 -3.89 -3.27
N THR A 267 -3.44 -4.74 -3.09
CA THR A 267 -3.49 -6.21 -3.09
C THR A 267 -2.80 -6.81 -1.86
N SER A 268 -2.27 -5.98 -0.97
CA SER A 268 -1.86 -6.35 0.37
C SER A 268 -2.12 -5.20 1.33
N ASP A 269 -2.18 -5.51 2.62
CA ASP A 269 -1.96 -4.50 3.65
C ASP A 269 -0.49 -4.02 3.63
N GLU A 270 -0.18 -2.97 4.40
CA GLU A 270 1.19 -2.48 4.54
C GLU A 270 2.08 -3.46 5.34
N MET A 271 3.24 -3.81 4.77
CA MET A 271 4.20 -4.73 5.35
C MET A 271 5.48 -4.00 5.77
N LYS A 272 5.86 -4.18 7.03
CA LYS A 272 7.11 -3.64 7.58
C LYS A 272 8.30 -4.49 7.18
N ILE A 273 9.35 -3.85 6.66
CA ILE A 273 10.63 -4.48 6.34
C ILE A 273 11.65 -4.22 7.45
N ASN A 274 11.81 -2.97 7.90
CA ASN A 274 12.81 -2.59 8.88
C ASN A 274 12.35 -1.40 9.73
N ASP A 275 12.97 -1.23 10.89
CA ASP A 275 12.73 -0.11 11.81
C ASP A 275 13.68 1.07 11.59
N GLN A 276 14.95 0.79 11.25
CA GLN A 276 16.01 1.79 11.06
C GLN A 276 16.93 1.40 9.88
N PRO A 277 16.82 2.07 8.72
CA PRO A 277 15.78 3.04 8.38
C PRO A 277 14.38 2.40 8.42
N ALA A 278 13.36 3.21 8.66
CA ALA A 278 11.98 2.73 8.71
C ALA A 278 11.55 2.37 7.29
N GLN A 279 11.29 1.09 7.03
CA GLN A 279 10.98 0.60 5.69
C GLN A 279 9.66 -0.15 5.68
N TRP A 280 8.80 0.23 4.76
CA TRP A 280 7.47 -0.36 4.56
C TRP A 280 7.18 -0.49 3.08
N TYR A 281 6.28 -1.41 2.72
CA TYR A 281 5.78 -1.48 1.36
C TYR A 281 4.35 -2.01 1.31
N SER A 282 3.67 -1.81 0.19
CA SER A 282 2.37 -2.42 -0.10
C SER A 282 2.32 -2.87 -1.54
N ASP A 283 1.65 -3.99 -1.77
CA ASP A 283 1.38 -4.51 -3.09
C ASP A 283 0.15 -3.85 -3.69
N PHE A 284 0.23 -3.52 -4.97
CA PHE A 284 -0.89 -3.09 -5.80
C PHE A 284 -1.04 -4.01 -7.01
N GLN A 285 -2.17 -3.91 -7.72
CA GLN A 285 -2.47 -4.75 -8.89
C GLN A 285 -1.37 -4.72 -9.95
N ASN A 286 -0.73 -3.56 -10.14
CA ASN A 286 0.23 -3.32 -11.21
C ASN A 286 1.60 -2.85 -10.70
N GLY A 287 1.87 -2.95 -9.39
CA GLY A 287 3.17 -2.56 -8.87
C GLY A 287 3.29 -2.63 -7.35
N VAL A 288 4.40 -2.11 -6.85
CA VAL A 288 4.71 -2.02 -5.43
C VAL A 288 5.06 -0.58 -5.12
N ILE A 289 4.47 -0.03 -4.06
CA ILE A 289 4.95 1.22 -3.48
C ILE A 289 5.81 0.85 -2.28
N PHE A 290 7.07 1.28 -2.28
CA PHE A 290 8.01 1.11 -1.19
C PHE A 290 8.33 2.48 -0.56
N TRP A 291 8.32 2.52 0.76
CA TRP A 291 8.53 3.72 1.55
C TRP A 291 9.72 3.53 2.47
N GLN A 292 10.64 4.49 2.46
CA GLN A 292 11.80 4.54 3.36
C GLN A 292 11.83 5.90 4.07
N ASP A 293 11.84 5.86 5.39
CA ASP A 293 11.83 7.01 6.29
C ASP A 293 10.67 7.98 5.97
N ASN A 294 10.92 8.98 5.12
CA ASN A 294 9.97 10.02 4.74
C ASN A 294 9.72 10.13 3.23
N ALA A 295 10.15 9.15 2.42
CA ALA A 295 10.00 9.21 0.97
C ALA A 295 9.62 7.86 0.33
N GLU A 296 8.96 7.95 -0.83
CA GLU A 296 8.82 6.81 -1.74
C GLU A 296 10.15 6.55 -2.43
N VAL A 297 10.59 5.30 -2.44
CA VAL A 297 11.82 4.86 -3.12
C VAL A 297 11.48 3.76 -4.09
N GLN A 298 11.93 3.88 -5.34
CA GLN A 298 11.60 2.92 -6.37
C GLN A 298 12.26 1.55 -6.09
N PRO A 299 11.48 0.45 -5.99
CA PRO A 299 12.01 -0.89 -5.87
C PRO A 299 12.91 -1.27 -7.05
N ARG A 300 13.83 -2.21 -6.84
CA ARG A 300 14.57 -2.83 -7.95
C ARG A 300 13.67 -3.85 -8.63
N MET A 301 13.74 -3.91 -9.96
CA MET A 301 12.80 -4.70 -10.75
C MET A 301 13.50 -5.61 -11.76
N ALA A 302 12.90 -6.79 -11.96
CA ALA A 302 13.16 -7.66 -13.10
C ALA A 302 11.82 -8.05 -13.73
N SER A 303 11.72 -8.00 -15.05
CA SER A 303 10.46 -8.26 -15.73
C SER A 303 10.61 -8.79 -17.14
N ILE A 304 9.62 -9.55 -17.58
CA ILE A 304 9.40 -9.94 -18.98
C ILE A 304 7.93 -9.74 -19.34
N ASN A 305 7.65 -9.38 -20.59
CA ASN A 305 6.29 -9.16 -21.06
C ASN A 305 5.56 -10.48 -21.40
N GLY A 306 4.27 -10.40 -21.69
CA GLY A 306 3.44 -11.57 -22.02
C GLY A 306 3.94 -12.39 -23.20
N SER A 307 4.52 -11.76 -24.22
CA SER A 307 5.08 -12.45 -25.38
C SER A 307 6.31 -13.29 -25.02
N GLN A 308 7.15 -12.75 -24.14
CA GLN A 308 8.31 -13.47 -23.59
C GLN A 308 7.87 -14.62 -22.67
N VAL A 309 6.84 -14.43 -21.83
CA VAL A 309 6.27 -15.51 -21.00
C VAL A 309 5.67 -16.61 -21.86
N ARG A 310 4.92 -16.25 -22.91
CA ARG A 310 4.39 -17.20 -23.90
C ARG A 310 5.49 -18.05 -24.51
N LYS A 311 6.60 -17.43 -24.93
CA LYS A 311 7.74 -18.13 -25.51
C LYS A 311 8.47 -19.02 -24.49
N ALA A 312 8.66 -18.54 -23.27
CA ALA A 312 9.22 -19.36 -22.19
C ALA A 312 8.35 -20.59 -21.89
N PHE A 313 7.03 -20.42 -21.88
CA PHE A 313 6.10 -21.52 -21.70
C PHE A 313 6.11 -22.51 -22.87
N GLU A 314 6.24 -22.01 -24.10
CA GLU A 314 6.41 -22.86 -25.29
C GLU A 314 7.67 -23.72 -25.20
N ASN A 315 8.82 -23.13 -24.82
CA ASN A 315 10.07 -23.85 -24.62
C ASN A 315 9.91 -24.92 -23.52
N PHE A 316 9.38 -24.55 -22.36
CA PHE A 316 9.10 -25.48 -21.25
C PHE A 316 8.23 -26.65 -21.70
N PHE A 317 7.15 -26.37 -22.44
CA PHE A 317 6.23 -27.39 -22.91
C PHE A 317 6.89 -28.35 -23.91
N ARG A 318 7.71 -27.84 -24.84
CA ARG A 318 8.47 -28.67 -25.80
C ARG A 318 9.45 -29.61 -25.08
N GLU A 319 10.16 -29.10 -24.07
CA GLU A 319 11.11 -29.90 -23.28
C GLU A 319 10.42 -31.02 -22.47
N HIS A 320 9.28 -30.72 -21.84
CA HIS A 320 8.60 -31.65 -20.93
C HIS A 320 7.60 -32.58 -21.61
N ALA A 321 7.11 -32.21 -22.80
CA ALA A 321 6.20 -33.06 -23.55
C ALA A 321 6.88 -34.34 -24.06
N ALA A 322 8.19 -34.29 -24.38
CA ALA A 322 9.07 -35.43 -24.69
C ALA A 322 8.40 -36.62 -25.42
N ASP A 323 7.58 -36.32 -26.43
CA ASP A 323 6.96 -37.30 -27.32
C ASP A 323 7.27 -36.87 -28.76
N PRO A 324 8.12 -37.61 -29.50
CA PRO A 324 8.51 -37.22 -30.86
C PRO A 324 7.33 -37.23 -31.85
N LYS A 325 6.19 -37.82 -31.49
CA LYS A 325 4.96 -37.78 -32.29
C LYS A 325 4.17 -36.50 -32.07
N LEU A 326 4.40 -35.78 -30.96
CA LEU A 326 3.70 -34.54 -30.66
C LEU A 326 4.37 -33.35 -31.38
N LYS A 327 3.75 -32.85 -32.45
CA LYS A 327 4.13 -31.59 -33.08
C LYS A 327 3.36 -30.45 -32.42
N ILE A 328 4.00 -29.29 -32.27
CA ILE A 328 3.39 -28.09 -31.70
C ILE A 328 3.51 -26.98 -32.73
N ASP A 329 2.35 -26.52 -33.20
CA ASP A 329 2.24 -25.46 -34.21
C ASP A 329 2.22 -24.08 -33.56
N SER A 330 1.47 -23.94 -32.45
CA SER A 330 1.37 -22.67 -31.75
C SER A 330 1.13 -22.81 -30.25
N VAL A 331 1.66 -21.84 -29.50
CA VAL A 331 1.37 -21.63 -28.08
C VAL A 331 1.00 -20.17 -27.89
N ASN A 332 -0.20 -19.92 -27.37
CA ASN A 332 -0.77 -18.59 -27.22
C ASN A 332 -1.25 -18.35 -25.78
N ILE A 333 -1.11 -17.11 -25.30
CA ILE A 333 -1.86 -16.64 -24.12
C ILE A 333 -3.21 -16.15 -24.64
N VAL A 334 -4.28 -16.87 -24.32
CA VAL A 334 -5.64 -16.55 -24.77
C VAL A 334 -6.49 -15.85 -23.71
N GLY A 335 -5.97 -15.75 -22.49
CA GLY A 335 -6.62 -14.99 -21.43
C GLY A 335 -5.74 -14.82 -20.21
N VAL A 336 -5.87 -13.68 -19.55
CA VAL A 336 -5.26 -13.42 -18.24
C VAL A 336 -6.39 -13.00 -17.32
N GLY A 337 -6.64 -13.79 -16.28
CA GLY A 337 -7.69 -13.52 -15.31
C GLY A 337 -7.42 -12.25 -14.48
N PRO A 338 -8.41 -11.77 -13.74
CA PRO A 338 -8.19 -10.68 -12.80
C PRO A 338 -7.23 -11.14 -11.68
N THR A 339 -6.74 -10.18 -10.89
CA THR A 339 -6.19 -10.48 -9.57
C THR A 339 -7.21 -11.30 -8.78
N ARG A 340 -6.78 -12.19 -7.90
CA ARG A 340 -7.72 -13.04 -7.16
C ARG A 340 -7.88 -12.57 -5.73
N TYR A 341 -9.14 -12.44 -5.33
CA TYR A 341 -9.55 -12.04 -4.00
C TYR A 341 -8.82 -12.87 -2.94
N ASP A 342 -8.29 -12.18 -1.95
CA ASP A 342 -7.84 -12.75 -0.69
C ASP A 342 -8.02 -11.70 0.39
N PHE A 343 -8.31 -12.12 1.61
CA PHE A 343 -8.57 -11.18 2.69
C PHE A 343 -7.28 -10.51 3.20
N TRP A 344 -6.13 -11.17 3.16
CA TRP A 344 -4.88 -10.65 3.74
C TRP A 344 -3.89 -10.18 2.68
N ARG A 345 -3.79 -10.92 1.58
CA ARG A 345 -2.94 -10.57 0.44
C ARG A 345 -3.39 -11.30 -0.81
N SER A 346 -3.88 -10.56 -1.80
CA SER A 346 -4.44 -11.10 -3.03
C SER A 346 -3.47 -12.02 -3.75
N LYS A 347 -4.00 -13.06 -4.38
CA LYS A 347 -3.21 -13.97 -5.20
C LYS A 347 -3.01 -13.40 -6.60
N ASN A 348 -1.99 -13.91 -7.29
CA ASN A 348 -1.73 -13.57 -8.68
C ASN A 348 -2.85 -13.98 -9.64
N ARG A 349 -2.83 -13.32 -10.80
CA ARG A 349 -3.65 -13.60 -11.98
C ARG A 349 -3.37 -15.01 -12.49
N ILE A 350 -4.40 -15.63 -13.08
CA ILE A 350 -4.29 -16.93 -13.75
C ILE A 350 -4.04 -16.68 -15.24
N ILE A 351 -3.05 -17.34 -15.83
CA ILE A 351 -2.81 -17.28 -17.26
C ILE A 351 -3.47 -18.48 -17.93
N THR A 352 -4.21 -18.23 -19.00
CA THR A 352 -4.81 -19.26 -19.84
C THR A 352 -3.97 -19.40 -21.11
N PHE A 353 -3.28 -20.52 -21.23
CA PHE A 353 -2.54 -20.89 -22.42
C PHE A 353 -3.40 -21.78 -23.32
N GLN A 354 -3.31 -21.55 -24.62
CA GLN A 354 -3.83 -22.45 -25.64
C GLN A 354 -2.67 -22.96 -26.48
N ILE A 355 -2.62 -24.27 -26.66
CA ILE A 355 -1.59 -24.96 -27.43
C ILE A 355 -2.30 -25.70 -28.56
N THR A 356 -1.84 -25.50 -29.80
CA THR A 356 -2.34 -26.22 -30.97
C THR A 356 -1.20 -26.97 -31.64
N GLY A 357 -1.52 -28.09 -32.25
CA GLY A 357 -0.54 -28.89 -32.96
C GLY A 357 -1.16 -30.12 -33.60
N GLU A 358 -0.29 -30.95 -34.12
CA GLU A 358 -0.61 -32.23 -34.74
C GLU A 358 0.02 -33.37 -33.93
N TYR A 359 -0.62 -34.54 -33.92
CA TYR A 359 0.00 -35.75 -33.39
C TYR A 359 0.27 -36.76 -34.51
N ALA A 360 1.53 -37.14 -34.74
CA ALA A 360 1.90 -38.04 -35.82
C ALA A 360 1.42 -39.48 -35.54
N VAL A 361 0.54 -40.00 -36.39
CA VAL A 361 0.02 -41.38 -36.31
C VAL A 361 0.25 -42.09 -37.62
N ASP A 362 0.87 -43.27 -37.58
CA ASP A 362 1.39 -43.96 -38.78
C ASP A 362 0.32 -44.40 -39.81
N TRP A 363 -0.98 -44.32 -39.47
CA TRP A 363 -2.07 -44.92 -40.26
C TRP A 363 -3.25 -43.97 -40.54
N ILE A 364 -3.20 -42.71 -40.08
CA ILE A 364 -4.28 -41.71 -40.17
C ILE A 364 -3.63 -40.35 -40.45
N PRO A 365 -4.24 -39.44 -41.24
CA PRO A 365 -3.78 -38.06 -41.33
C PRO A 365 -3.61 -37.45 -39.93
N ASP A 366 -2.47 -36.81 -39.68
CA ASP A 366 -2.08 -36.32 -38.35
C ASP A 366 -3.23 -35.55 -37.68
N PRO A 367 -3.87 -36.08 -36.62
CA PRO A 367 -4.98 -35.39 -35.97
C PRO A 367 -4.50 -34.11 -35.30
N ASP A 368 -5.21 -33.02 -35.59
CA ASP A 368 -5.08 -31.76 -34.86
C ASP A 368 -5.49 -31.94 -33.41
N TYR A 369 -4.86 -31.20 -32.51
CA TYR A 369 -5.29 -31.08 -31.14
C TYR A 369 -5.29 -29.63 -30.69
N THR A 370 -6.12 -29.34 -29.70
CA THR A 370 -6.09 -28.08 -28.97
C THR A 370 -6.10 -28.38 -27.48
N ILE A 371 -5.07 -27.95 -26.77
CA ILE A 371 -5.01 -27.98 -25.31
C ILE A 371 -5.29 -26.58 -24.77
N THR A 372 -6.15 -26.47 -23.77
CA THR A 372 -6.27 -25.25 -22.94
C THR A 372 -5.79 -25.56 -21.52
N LEU A 373 -4.88 -24.72 -21.01
CA LEU A 373 -4.28 -24.82 -19.67
C LEU A 373 -4.49 -23.51 -18.89
N HIS A 374 -5.09 -23.60 -17.71
CA HIS A 374 -5.15 -22.48 -16.77
C HIS A 374 -4.12 -22.66 -15.66
N LEU A 375 -3.12 -21.77 -15.62
CA LEU A 375 -1.97 -21.87 -14.74
C LEU A 375 -1.91 -20.71 -13.74
N GLU A 376 -1.65 -21.08 -12.49
CA GLU A 376 -1.37 -20.16 -11.40
C GLU A 376 0.13 -20.09 -11.16
N PHE A 377 0.69 -18.89 -11.26
CA PHE A 377 2.06 -18.59 -10.89
C PHE A 377 2.07 -17.89 -9.53
N PHE A 378 2.82 -18.41 -8.58
CA PHE A 378 2.83 -17.90 -7.21
C PHE A 378 4.21 -18.03 -6.58
N ALA A 379 4.39 -17.35 -5.45
CA ALA A 379 5.59 -17.48 -4.63
C ALA A 379 5.26 -18.14 -3.30
N ASP A 380 6.15 -18.99 -2.79
CA ASP A 380 5.98 -19.70 -1.52
C ASP A 380 7.28 -19.70 -0.66
N PRO A 381 7.25 -19.22 0.60
CA PRO A 381 6.16 -18.43 1.19
C PRO A 381 5.92 -17.12 0.42
N LEU A 382 4.82 -16.43 0.71
CA LEU A 382 4.53 -15.14 0.07
C LEU A 382 5.67 -14.13 0.32
N PRO A 383 6.13 -13.37 -0.69
CA PRO A 383 7.34 -12.57 -0.55
C PRO A 383 7.11 -11.42 0.41
N ASN A 384 7.87 -11.32 1.49
CA ASN A 384 7.70 -10.28 2.52
C ASN A 384 8.96 -9.41 2.70
N GLY A 385 9.91 -9.50 1.75
CA GLY A 385 11.22 -8.85 1.83
C GLY A 385 12.17 -9.40 2.90
N ARG A 386 11.75 -10.39 3.71
CA ARG A 386 12.49 -10.95 4.85
C ARG A 386 12.74 -12.45 4.73
N THR A 387 11.82 -13.19 4.11
CA THR A 387 11.91 -14.63 3.91
C THR A 387 12.27 -14.96 2.47
N VAL A 388 13.23 -15.87 2.30
CA VAL A 388 13.51 -16.47 0.99
C VAL A 388 12.21 -17.11 0.47
N SER A 389 11.88 -16.79 -0.78
CA SER A 389 10.65 -17.24 -1.44
C SER A 389 11.03 -17.87 -2.77
N LYS A 390 10.41 -19.00 -3.09
CA LYS A 390 10.56 -19.65 -4.39
C LYS A 390 9.36 -19.36 -5.26
N ILE A 391 9.53 -19.44 -6.58
CA ILE A 391 8.48 -19.19 -7.56
C ILE A 391 8.03 -20.51 -8.13
N TYR A 392 6.72 -20.72 -8.14
CA TYR A 392 6.11 -21.94 -8.60
C TYR A 392 5.05 -21.68 -9.65
N VAL A 393 4.84 -22.67 -10.50
CA VAL A 393 3.66 -22.77 -11.35
C VAL A 393 2.87 -24.04 -11.00
N ARG A 394 1.55 -23.95 -10.98
CA ARG A 394 0.66 -25.11 -10.88
C ARG A 394 -0.57 -24.93 -11.76
N LYS A 395 -1.20 -26.05 -12.10
CA LYS A 395 -2.54 -26.07 -12.69
C LYS A 395 -3.60 -25.78 -11.64
N ILE A 396 -4.73 -25.23 -12.03
CA ILE A 396 -5.94 -25.18 -11.19
C ILE A 396 -6.82 -26.41 -11.45
N SER A 397 -7.80 -26.68 -10.59
CA SER A 397 -8.68 -27.85 -10.76
C SER A 397 -9.43 -27.80 -12.10
N HIS A 398 -9.52 -28.96 -12.79
CA HIS A 398 -10.19 -29.12 -14.09
C HIS A 398 -9.67 -28.23 -15.23
N SER A 399 -8.41 -27.79 -15.14
CA SER A 399 -7.87 -26.78 -16.05
C SER A 399 -7.27 -27.31 -17.34
N ILE A 400 -7.33 -28.62 -17.58
CA ILE A 400 -6.75 -29.25 -18.77
C ILE A 400 -7.90 -29.74 -19.64
N SER A 401 -8.13 -29.05 -20.74
CA SER A 401 -9.11 -29.48 -21.75
C SER A 401 -8.39 -29.81 -23.05
N THR A 402 -8.73 -30.94 -23.66
CA THR A 402 -8.15 -31.39 -24.93
C THR A 402 -9.29 -31.60 -25.95
N TYR A 403 -9.24 -30.88 -27.08
CA TYR A 403 -10.29 -30.85 -28.11
C TYR A 403 -9.72 -31.17 -29.51
N ASN A 404 -10.61 -31.38 -30.49
CA ASN A 404 -10.35 -31.51 -31.94
C ASN A 404 -9.72 -32.81 -32.46
N PHE A 405 -9.87 -33.89 -31.72
CA PHE A 405 -9.45 -35.24 -32.12
C PHE A 405 -10.39 -35.87 -33.17
N ALA A 406 -10.24 -35.56 -34.45
CA ALA A 406 -11.06 -36.15 -35.52
C ALA A 406 -10.52 -37.52 -36.00
N GLY A 407 -11.29 -38.61 -35.87
CA GLY A 407 -10.94 -39.97 -36.38
C GLY A 407 -11.22 -41.13 -35.40
N LEU A 408 -11.10 -42.38 -35.84
CA LEU A 408 -11.13 -43.58 -34.96
C LEU A 408 -9.83 -43.64 -34.13
N GLY A 409 -9.93 -43.88 -32.81
CA GLY A 409 -8.76 -44.00 -31.90
C GLY A 409 -8.25 -42.68 -31.29
N THR A 410 -8.89 -41.55 -31.58
CA THR A 410 -8.42 -40.23 -31.17
C THR A 410 -8.78 -39.87 -29.72
N SER A 411 -9.73 -40.57 -29.11
CA SER A 411 -10.09 -40.44 -27.69
C SER A 411 -9.03 -41.02 -26.75
N GLU A 412 -8.41 -42.13 -27.11
CA GLU A 412 -7.29 -42.73 -26.36
C GLU A 412 -6.06 -41.82 -26.38
N LEU A 413 -5.78 -41.20 -27.54
CA LEU A 413 -4.73 -40.21 -27.70
C LEU A 413 -4.97 -38.97 -26.83
N ALA A 414 -6.19 -38.43 -26.87
CA ALA A 414 -6.60 -37.31 -26.03
C ALA A 414 -6.43 -37.61 -24.53
N GLN A 415 -6.82 -38.82 -24.11
CA GLN A 415 -6.68 -39.30 -22.74
C GLN A 415 -5.21 -39.48 -22.33
N GLY A 416 -4.37 -40.03 -23.20
CA GLY A 416 -2.93 -40.18 -22.96
C GLY A 416 -2.22 -38.83 -22.79
N LEU A 417 -2.50 -37.87 -23.68
CA LEU A 417 -1.96 -36.52 -23.58
C LEU A 417 -2.44 -35.81 -22.31
N HIS A 418 -3.73 -35.92 -22.00
CA HIS A 418 -4.29 -35.40 -20.75
C HIS A 418 -3.59 -36.01 -19.52
N ALA A 419 -3.42 -37.34 -19.47
CA ALA A 419 -2.76 -38.03 -18.37
C ALA A 419 -1.29 -37.60 -18.18
N LYS A 420 -0.55 -37.37 -19.27
CA LYS A 420 0.82 -36.89 -19.21
C LYS A 420 0.92 -35.46 -18.66
N LEU A 421 0.01 -34.58 -19.07
CA LEU A 421 -0.06 -33.22 -18.52
C LEU A 421 -0.48 -33.21 -17.04
N GLU A 422 -1.40 -34.10 -16.67
CA GLU A 422 -1.76 -34.34 -15.27
C GLU A 422 -0.55 -34.84 -14.45
N GLU A 423 0.35 -35.62 -15.04
CA GLU A 423 1.61 -36.03 -14.41
C GLU A 423 2.60 -34.87 -14.26
N VAL A 424 2.84 -34.08 -15.31
CA VAL A 424 3.75 -32.92 -15.28
C VAL A 424 3.33 -31.92 -14.19
N PHE A 425 2.04 -31.63 -14.09
CA PHE A 425 1.48 -30.69 -13.12
C PHE A 425 0.92 -31.37 -11.87
N ARG A 426 1.35 -32.62 -11.57
CA ARG A 426 0.92 -33.36 -10.36
C ARG A 426 1.33 -32.63 -9.09
N ALA A 427 2.45 -31.92 -9.12
CA ALA A 427 2.94 -31.04 -8.06
C ALA A 427 3.32 -29.66 -8.65
N PRO A 428 3.37 -28.60 -7.82
CA PRO A 428 3.89 -27.31 -8.26
C PRO A 428 5.33 -27.44 -8.77
N ILE A 429 5.59 -26.87 -9.94
CA ILE A 429 6.92 -26.88 -10.57
C ILE A 429 7.67 -25.65 -10.08
N ASP A 430 8.86 -25.85 -9.51
CA ASP A 430 9.76 -24.79 -9.05
C ASP A 430 10.43 -24.12 -10.27
N LEU A 431 10.07 -22.88 -10.55
CA LEU A 431 10.64 -22.09 -11.64
C LEU A 431 11.99 -21.47 -11.28
N THR A 432 12.44 -21.61 -10.03
CA THR A 432 13.74 -21.09 -9.59
C THR A 432 14.87 -22.12 -9.68
N ALA A 433 14.53 -23.41 -9.80
CA ALA A 433 15.36 -24.60 -10.12
C ALA A 433 16.90 -24.46 -9.99
N GLY A 434 17.40 -23.95 -8.87
CA GLY A 434 18.83 -23.86 -8.56
C GLY A 434 19.60 -22.70 -9.19
N GLN A 435 18.96 -21.77 -9.92
CA GLN A 435 19.62 -20.60 -10.49
C GLN A 435 19.29 -19.30 -9.71
N ASN A 436 20.15 -19.03 -8.73
CA ASN A 436 20.70 -17.72 -8.40
C ASN A 436 19.77 -16.54 -8.03
N ILE A 437 18.53 -16.72 -7.58
CA ILE A 437 17.93 -15.65 -6.75
C ILE A 437 18.74 -15.61 -5.45
N PRO A 438 19.50 -14.54 -5.16
CA PRO A 438 20.33 -14.53 -3.98
C PRO A 438 19.47 -14.72 -2.73
N GLU A 439 19.88 -15.64 -1.87
CA GLU A 439 19.27 -15.76 -0.56
C GLU A 439 19.33 -14.38 0.12
N ASN A 440 18.21 -13.93 0.69
CA ASN A 440 18.09 -12.63 1.36
C ASN A 440 18.19 -11.39 0.44
N ALA A 441 17.99 -11.55 -0.87
CA ALA A 441 17.79 -10.45 -1.82
C ALA A 441 16.63 -9.50 -1.48
N GLY A 442 15.76 -9.90 -0.55
CA GLY A 442 14.61 -9.11 -0.13
C GLY A 442 13.55 -9.00 -1.23
N LEU A 443 13.12 -10.13 -1.80
CA LEU A 443 11.98 -10.16 -2.72
C LEU A 443 10.73 -9.63 -1.98
N LEU A 444 10.20 -8.52 -2.47
CA LEU A 444 9.02 -7.85 -1.93
C LEU A 444 7.74 -8.41 -2.55
N SER A 445 7.76 -8.67 -3.87
CA SER A 445 6.59 -9.17 -4.59
C SER A 445 6.98 -9.87 -5.89
N PHE A 446 6.15 -10.84 -6.29
CA PHE A 446 6.09 -11.41 -7.63
C PHE A 446 4.68 -11.24 -8.18
N LYS A 447 4.55 -10.66 -9.38
CA LYS A 447 3.27 -10.35 -10.02
C LYS A 447 3.17 -10.92 -11.42
N VAL A 448 1.98 -11.44 -11.74
CA VAL A 448 1.55 -11.68 -13.12
C VAL A 448 0.80 -10.45 -13.60
N MET A 449 1.28 -9.79 -14.65
CA MET A 449 0.77 -8.55 -15.22
C MET A 449 -0.43 -8.82 -16.14
N ALA A 450 -1.17 -7.76 -16.54
CA ALA A 450 -2.39 -7.89 -17.33
C ALA A 450 -2.18 -8.50 -18.72
N ASP A 451 -0.98 -8.36 -19.29
CA ASP A 451 -0.57 -8.99 -20.55
C ASP A 451 -0.08 -10.44 -20.36
N GLY A 452 -0.04 -10.94 -19.12
CA GLY A 452 0.53 -12.24 -18.76
C GLY A 452 2.03 -12.19 -18.49
N GLY A 453 2.66 -11.01 -18.54
CA GLY A 453 4.05 -10.80 -18.20
C GLY A 453 4.34 -11.03 -16.71
N PHE A 454 5.62 -11.20 -16.38
CA PHE A 454 6.08 -11.36 -15.00
C PHE A 454 6.85 -10.14 -14.53
N SER A 455 6.56 -9.70 -13.31
CA SER A 455 7.28 -8.62 -12.63
C SER A 455 7.71 -9.04 -11.23
N PHE A 456 8.99 -8.88 -10.95
CA PHE A 456 9.62 -9.12 -9.66
C PHE A 456 10.07 -7.80 -9.06
N TYR A 457 9.80 -7.60 -7.78
CA TYR A 457 10.13 -6.39 -7.03
C TYR A 457 11.04 -6.75 -5.86
N PHE A 458 12.17 -6.09 -5.74
CA PHE A 458 13.17 -6.29 -4.69
C PHE A 458 13.41 -4.99 -3.92
N ARG A 459 13.99 -5.10 -2.73
CA ARG A 459 14.40 -3.95 -1.93
C ARG A 459 15.26 -2.97 -2.75
N PRO A 460 15.15 -1.65 -2.51
CA PRO A 460 15.92 -0.63 -3.20
C PRO A 460 17.35 -0.50 -2.66
N ASP A 461 18.02 -1.62 -2.41
CA ASP A 461 19.40 -1.68 -1.94
C ASP A 461 20.31 -2.38 -2.97
N PHE A 462 21.60 -2.49 -2.64
CA PHE A 462 22.58 -3.15 -3.51
C PHE A 462 22.25 -4.63 -3.76
N ALA A 463 21.83 -5.35 -2.71
CA ALA A 463 21.52 -6.77 -2.80
C ALA A 463 20.28 -7.02 -3.68
N GLY A 464 19.24 -6.20 -3.53
CA GLY A 464 18.06 -6.22 -4.38
C GLY A 464 18.37 -5.84 -5.83
N GLY A 465 19.31 -4.92 -6.06
CA GLY A 465 19.77 -4.56 -7.41
C GLY A 465 20.50 -5.70 -8.10
N PHE A 466 21.41 -6.36 -7.39
CA PHE A 466 22.09 -7.55 -7.88
C PHE A 466 21.11 -8.69 -8.17
N ALA A 467 20.19 -8.96 -7.26
CA ALA A 467 19.16 -9.98 -7.43
C ALA A 467 18.25 -9.71 -8.64
N ALA A 468 17.82 -8.46 -8.83
CA ALA A 468 17.05 -8.06 -9.99
C ALA A 468 17.80 -8.34 -11.30
N ALA A 469 19.11 -8.02 -11.37
CA ALA A 469 19.92 -8.29 -12.55
C ALA A 469 20.03 -9.80 -12.85
N VAL A 470 20.25 -10.62 -11.81
CA VAL A 470 20.33 -12.07 -11.96
C VAL A 470 19.00 -12.66 -12.43
N VAL A 471 17.89 -12.25 -11.81
CA VAL A 471 16.55 -12.69 -12.21
C VAL A 471 16.22 -12.22 -13.63
N GLN A 472 16.63 -11.01 -14.03
CA GLN A 472 16.43 -10.56 -15.40
C GLN A 472 17.15 -11.44 -16.42
N ALA A 473 18.40 -11.83 -16.14
CA ALA A 473 19.16 -12.75 -17.00
C ALA A 473 18.48 -14.12 -17.10
N MET A 474 18.01 -14.66 -15.96
CA MET A 474 17.25 -15.91 -15.91
C MET A 474 15.97 -15.83 -16.75
N LEU A 475 15.19 -14.76 -16.60
CA LEU A 475 13.96 -14.55 -17.38
C LEU A 475 14.23 -14.42 -18.89
N ASN A 476 15.32 -13.74 -19.27
CA ASN A 476 15.72 -13.60 -20.66
C ASN A 476 16.11 -14.95 -21.27
N ASN A 477 16.84 -15.80 -20.52
CA ASN A 477 17.23 -17.14 -20.96
C ASN A 477 16.03 -18.09 -21.11
N MET A 478 15.02 -17.98 -20.24
CA MET A 478 13.80 -18.77 -20.41
C MET A 478 13.04 -18.36 -21.68
N ALA A 479 13.08 -17.08 -22.06
CA ALA A 479 12.36 -16.55 -23.23
C ALA A 479 13.17 -16.57 -24.54
N SER A 480 14.47 -16.88 -24.51
CA SER A 480 15.30 -17.09 -25.70
C SER A 480 15.02 -18.43 -26.34
#